data_AF-A0A4S4DJ94-F1
#
_entry.id   AF-A0A4S4DJ94-F1
#
_cell.length_a   1.000
_cell.length_b   1.000
_cell.length_c   1.000
_cell.angle_alpha   90.00
_cell.angle_beta   90.00
_cell.angle_gamma   90.00
#
_symmetry.space_group_name_H-M   'P 1'
#
loop_
_entity.id
_entity.type
_entity.pdbx_description
1 polymer ?
#
loop_
_entity_poly.entity_id
_entity_poly.type
_entity_poly.pdbx_seq_one_letter_code
_entity_poly.pdbx_strand_id
1 'polypeptide(L)'
;MLTTILSSTTTTTTTFPVTYSFTQLPSSSYSSSSSSNSTSSSLTLTRTRTRNPILLRVRASSSMIEKERPESQRPLTFLRESDDELSSISDSNSTPSSSVRARFEKMIREAQDSVCLAIEAVDGGGKFKEDVWSRPGGGGGISRVLQDGDIWEKAGVNVSVVYGVMPPEAYRAAKPANSSDVKPGPVPFFAAGISSVLHPKNPFAPTLHFNYRYFETDAPSDAPGAPRQWWFGGGTDLTPAYIFEEDVKHFHSVQKSSCDKFDPSFYPRFKKWCDDYFYIKHRGERRGLGGIFFDDLNDYDQEMLLSFATECANSVVPAYIPIIERRKDTPFTDQHKAWQQLRRGRYVEFNLVYDRGTTFGLKTGGRIESILVSLPLSARWEYDHKPEEGSEEWKLLDACINPKEWV
;
A
#
# COMPACT_ATOMS: atom_id res chain seq x y z
N MET A 1 -3.69 -62.01 -18.83
CA MET A 1 -2.35 -62.04 -19.46
C MET A 1 -1.90 -60.60 -19.59
N LEU A 2 -0.86 -60.05 -18.99
CA LEU A 2 0.22 -60.44 -18.07
C LEU A 2 0.60 -59.08 -17.40
N THR A 3 0.55 -58.95 -16.08
CA THR A 3 1.72 -58.87 -15.16
C THR A 3 2.61 -57.62 -15.36
N THR A 4 2.54 -56.57 -14.54
CA THR A 4 3.22 -56.28 -13.24
C THR A 4 4.77 -56.20 -13.26
N ILE A 5 5.30 -55.20 -12.52
CA ILE A 5 6.47 -55.22 -11.58
C ILE A 5 7.80 -54.52 -11.94
N LEU A 6 8.11 -53.51 -11.08
CA LEU A 6 9.34 -53.06 -10.39
C LEU A 6 10.67 -52.84 -11.16
N SER A 7 11.32 -51.69 -10.91
CA SER A 7 12.42 -51.63 -9.92
C SER A 7 12.91 -50.20 -9.68
N SER A 8 13.08 -49.89 -8.39
CA SER A 8 13.89 -48.83 -7.80
C SER A 8 15.34 -48.81 -8.28
N THR A 9 15.98 -47.64 -8.29
CA THR A 9 17.37 -47.48 -7.85
C THR A 9 17.60 -46.10 -7.23
N THR A 10 18.24 -46.14 -6.08
CA THR A 10 18.67 -45.08 -5.18
C THR A 10 19.92 -44.40 -5.73
N THR A 11 20.07 -43.08 -5.58
CA THR A 11 21.40 -42.47 -5.51
C THR A 11 21.40 -41.25 -4.60
N THR A 12 22.20 -41.40 -3.55
CA THR A 12 22.56 -40.45 -2.50
C THR A 12 23.56 -39.43 -3.03
N THR A 13 23.41 -38.13 -2.75
CA THR A 13 24.54 -37.18 -2.71
C THR A 13 24.22 -36.03 -1.75
N THR A 14 24.61 -36.16 -0.48
CA THR A 14 25.77 -35.49 0.17
C THR A 14 25.60 -33.99 0.36
N THR A 15 25.14 -33.64 1.55
CA THR A 15 25.15 -32.32 2.16
C THR A 15 26.57 -31.94 2.62
N PHE A 16 27.04 -30.74 2.27
CA PHE A 16 28.23 -30.13 2.86
C PHE A 16 27.82 -29.17 3.99
N PRO A 17 28.33 -29.33 5.22
CA PRO A 17 28.16 -28.32 6.26
C PRO A 17 29.31 -27.29 6.18
N VAL A 18 28.97 -26.02 6.01
CA VAL A 18 29.93 -24.92 6.24
C VAL A 18 29.88 -24.58 7.73
N THR A 19 30.89 -25.03 8.45
CA THR A 19 31.19 -24.65 9.82
C THR A 19 32.00 -23.35 9.80
N TYR A 20 31.52 -22.32 10.48
CA TYR A 20 32.35 -21.17 10.85
C TYR A 20 32.75 -21.34 12.32
N SER A 21 34.00 -21.73 12.55
CA SER A 21 34.69 -21.58 13.81
C SER A 21 35.77 -20.52 13.63
N PHE A 22 35.70 -19.43 14.38
CA PHE A 22 36.86 -18.57 14.60
C PHE A 22 37.15 -18.48 16.09
N THR A 23 38.35 -18.95 16.37
CA THR A 23 39.13 -19.00 17.60
C THR A 23 39.20 -17.70 18.38
N GLN A 24 38.97 -17.80 19.70
CA GLN A 24 39.53 -16.93 20.73
C GLN A 24 41.06 -16.94 20.70
N LEU A 25 41.68 -15.81 21.08
CA LEU A 25 42.96 -15.67 21.79
C LEU A 25 43.19 -14.17 22.11
N PRO A 26 44.03 -13.77 23.09
CA PRO A 26 43.76 -13.78 24.52
C PRO A 26 43.79 -12.37 25.15
N SER A 27 43.48 -12.31 26.44
CA SER A 27 43.52 -11.16 27.34
C SER A 27 44.92 -10.56 27.55
N SER A 28 45.01 -9.23 27.56
CA SER A 28 46.07 -8.49 28.25
C SER A 28 45.51 -7.23 28.90
N SER A 29 45.49 -7.21 30.22
CA SER A 29 45.32 -6.05 31.09
C SER A 29 46.64 -5.30 31.22
N TYR A 30 46.66 -3.97 31.06
CA TYR A 30 47.57 -3.08 31.79
C TYR A 30 47.02 -1.65 31.85
N SER A 31 47.32 -1.02 32.97
CA SER A 31 46.80 0.24 33.50
C SER A 31 47.67 1.48 33.17
N SER A 32 47.07 2.63 33.48
CA SER A 32 47.68 3.88 34.01
C SER A 32 48.35 4.91 33.10
N SER A 33 47.79 6.12 33.23
CA SER A 33 48.41 7.43 33.51
C SER A 33 48.97 8.33 32.38
N SER A 34 48.53 9.57 32.52
CA SER A 34 48.94 10.86 31.93
C SER A 34 50.43 11.19 32.02
N SER A 35 50.97 11.90 31.03
CA SER A 35 51.43 13.30 31.14
C SER A 35 52.29 13.75 29.93
N SER A 36 52.31 15.08 29.76
CA SER A 36 52.88 15.95 28.74
C SER A 36 54.39 15.84 28.47
N ASN A 37 54.83 16.09 27.23
CA ASN A 37 55.60 17.30 26.89
C ASN A 37 55.87 17.49 25.38
N SER A 38 56.06 18.75 25.05
CA SER A 38 56.28 19.39 23.75
C SER A 38 57.66 19.13 23.14
N THR A 39 57.73 19.16 21.81
CA THR A 39 58.84 19.80 21.07
C THR A 39 58.38 20.20 19.67
N SER A 40 58.75 21.42 19.31
CA SER A 40 58.47 22.11 18.05
C SER A 40 59.51 21.74 16.98
N SER A 41 59.08 21.55 15.74
CA SER A 41 59.97 21.60 14.57
C SER A 41 59.22 22.16 13.36
N SER A 42 59.62 23.36 12.99
CA SER A 42 59.19 24.13 11.81
C SER A 42 59.63 23.44 10.51
N LEU A 43 58.71 23.26 9.57
CA LEU A 43 59.01 22.93 8.17
C LEU A 43 58.25 23.87 7.24
N THR A 44 59.02 24.62 6.47
CA THR A 44 58.60 25.63 5.50
C THR A 44 58.04 24.94 4.25
N LEU A 45 56.77 25.17 3.91
CA LEU A 45 56.16 24.63 2.68
C LEU A 45 56.11 25.69 1.58
N THR A 46 56.81 25.41 0.49
CA THR A 46 56.81 26.16 -0.76
C THR A 46 55.43 26.15 -1.44
N ARG A 47 54.99 27.34 -1.85
CA ARG A 47 53.71 27.65 -2.51
C ARG A 47 53.68 27.14 -3.96
N THR A 48 53.01 26.02 -4.21
CA THR A 48 52.62 25.59 -5.56
C THR A 48 51.22 26.09 -5.91
N ARG A 49 51.13 26.80 -7.03
CA ARG A 49 49.92 27.42 -7.59
C ARG A 49 49.02 26.34 -8.21
N THR A 50 47.95 25.93 -7.52
CA THR A 50 46.93 25.01 -8.04
C THR A 50 45.83 25.76 -8.78
N ARG A 51 45.48 25.24 -9.97
CA ARG A 51 44.39 25.70 -10.84
C ARG A 51 43.04 25.53 -10.12
N ASN A 52 42.19 26.56 -10.17
CA ASN A 52 40.79 26.49 -9.73
C ASN A 52 40.05 25.39 -10.51
N PRO A 53 39.35 24.46 -9.84
CA PRO A 53 38.41 23.59 -10.53
C PRO A 53 37.17 24.42 -10.87
N ILE A 54 36.76 24.36 -12.14
CA ILE A 54 35.47 24.87 -12.60
C ILE A 54 34.39 24.05 -11.89
N LEU A 55 33.73 24.66 -10.91
CA LEU A 55 32.51 24.14 -10.30
C LEU A 55 31.43 24.09 -11.40
N LEU A 56 31.28 22.91 -12.02
CA LEU A 56 30.08 22.58 -12.79
C LEU A 56 28.92 22.54 -11.80
N ARG A 57 28.23 23.67 -11.69
CA ARG A 57 26.98 23.80 -10.95
C ARG A 57 25.93 23.00 -11.72
N VAL A 58 25.84 21.70 -11.43
CA VAL A 58 24.68 20.89 -11.81
C VAL A 58 23.49 21.52 -11.09
N ARG A 59 22.72 22.36 -11.79
CA ARG A 59 21.36 22.69 -11.37
C ARG A 59 20.59 21.38 -11.44
N ALA A 60 20.45 20.69 -10.32
CA ALA A 60 19.32 19.82 -10.13
C ALA A 60 18.08 20.72 -10.32
N SER A 61 17.41 20.59 -11.46
CA SER A 61 16.05 21.09 -11.58
C SER A 61 15.24 20.28 -10.58
N SER A 62 15.04 20.82 -9.38
CA SER A 62 13.90 20.45 -8.56
C SER A 62 12.70 20.59 -9.48
N SER A 63 12.11 19.47 -9.88
CA SER A 63 10.72 19.47 -10.31
C SER A 63 9.96 20.09 -9.14
N MET A 64 9.53 21.35 -9.30
CA MET A 64 8.73 21.99 -8.27
C MET A 64 7.52 21.09 -8.05
N ILE A 65 7.36 20.59 -6.82
CA ILE A 65 6.17 19.87 -6.40
C ILE A 65 4.99 20.79 -6.75
N GLU A 66 4.15 20.38 -7.70
CA GLU A 66 2.99 21.17 -8.09
C GLU A 66 2.07 21.27 -6.87
N LYS A 67 2.00 22.47 -6.28
CA LYS A 67 1.20 22.69 -5.09
C LYS A 67 -0.27 22.62 -5.45
N GLU A 68 -0.97 21.65 -4.86
CA GLU A 68 -2.41 21.48 -4.98
C GLU A 68 -3.17 22.70 -4.49
N ARG A 69 -4.39 22.88 -5.00
CA ARG A 69 -5.27 23.98 -4.65
C ARG A 69 -6.46 23.43 -3.87
N PRO A 70 -6.78 23.97 -2.69
CA PRO A 70 -8.01 23.63 -1.99
C PRO A 70 -9.21 24.12 -2.80
N GLU A 71 -10.25 23.30 -2.87
CA GLU A 71 -11.53 23.62 -3.51
C GLU A 71 -12.58 23.85 -2.43
N SER A 72 -13.43 24.87 -2.63
CA SER A 72 -14.47 25.22 -1.65
C SER A 72 -15.66 24.27 -1.67
N GLN A 73 -15.88 23.57 -2.78
CA GLN A 73 -17.00 22.65 -2.98
C GLN A 73 -16.56 21.41 -3.76
N ARG A 74 -17.21 20.29 -3.46
CA ARG A 74 -17.03 19.02 -4.19
C ARG A 74 -17.58 19.17 -5.62
N PRO A 75 -16.76 19.04 -6.67
CA PRO A 75 -17.27 19.06 -8.05
C PRO A 75 -18.05 17.77 -8.36
N LEU A 76 -18.94 17.85 -9.34
CA LEU A 76 -19.73 16.71 -9.83
C LEU A 76 -18.83 15.57 -10.32
N THR A 77 -17.78 15.92 -11.05
CA THR A 77 -16.74 15.02 -11.55
C THR A 77 -15.38 15.71 -11.51
N PHE A 78 -14.30 14.94 -11.38
CA PHE A 78 -12.93 15.42 -11.56
C PHE A 78 -12.39 15.16 -12.98
N LEU A 79 -13.14 14.45 -13.83
CA LEU A 79 -12.75 14.07 -15.19
C LEU A 79 -12.47 15.29 -16.08
N ARG A 80 -11.73 15.05 -17.16
CA ARG A 80 -11.62 16.03 -18.26
C ARG A 80 -12.93 16.08 -19.03
N GLU A 81 -13.25 17.22 -19.64
CA GLU A 81 -14.44 17.36 -20.50
C GLU A 81 -14.51 16.26 -21.59
N SER A 82 -13.37 15.93 -22.21
CA SER A 82 -13.28 14.87 -23.22
C SER A 82 -13.59 13.46 -22.70
N ASP A 83 -13.38 13.19 -21.40
CA ASP A 83 -13.66 11.89 -20.79
C ASP A 83 -15.17 11.70 -20.50
N ASP A 84 -15.91 12.81 -20.43
CA ASP A 84 -17.36 12.87 -20.23
C ASP A 84 -18.11 12.80 -21.59
N GLU A 85 -17.58 13.46 -22.62
CA GLU A 85 -18.19 13.56 -23.96
C GLU A 85 -18.00 12.35 -24.88
N LEU A 86 -17.03 11.47 -24.62
CA LEU A 86 -16.77 10.27 -25.45
C LEU A 86 -17.94 9.26 -25.51
N SER A 87 -19.03 9.54 -24.79
CA SER A 87 -20.32 8.83 -24.82
C SER A 87 -21.26 9.26 -25.95
N SER A 88 -20.94 10.31 -26.71
CA SER A 88 -21.86 10.94 -27.67
C SER A 88 -21.73 10.49 -29.14
N ILE A 89 -20.81 9.55 -29.47
CA ILE A 89 -20.56 9.10 -30.87
C ILE A 89 -20.98 7.63 -31.09
N SER A 90 -22.02 7.13 -30.43
CA SER A 90 -22.63 5.84 -30.81
C SER A 90 -24.16 5.87 -30.73
N ASP A 91 -24.78 5.83 -31.91
CA ASP A 91 -26.16 5.51 -32.26
C ASP A 91 -27.30 5.86 -31.27
N SER A 92 -28.19 6.72 -31.77
CA SER A 92 -29.46 7.14 -31.19
C SER A 92 -30.44 5.97 -31.00
N ASN A 93 -30.23 5.17 -29.95
CA ASN A 93 -31.26 4.42 -29.20
C ASN A 93 -30.70 3.58 -28.02
N SER A 94 -29.46 3.82 -27.58
CA SER A 94 -28.91 3.20 -26.36
C SER A 94 -28.74 4.26 -25.27
N THR A 95 -29.07 3.90 -24.03
CA THR A 95 -28.75 4.70 -22.84
C THR A 95 -27.26 5.08 -22.91
N PRO A 96 -26.84 6.34 -22.69
CA PRO A 96 -25.44 6.71 -22.85
C PRO A 96 -24.60 5.88 -21.87
N SER A 97 -23.91 4.88 -22.40
CA SER A 97 -22.97 4.07 -21.63
C SER A 97 -21.79 4.98 -21.30
N SER A 98 -21.75 5.48 -20.07
CA SER A 98 -20.65 6.32 -19.60
C SER A 98 -19.33 5.55 -19.68
N SER A 99 -18.21 6.25 -19.94
CA SER A 99 -16.89 5.62 -20.06
C SER A 99 -16.52 4.82 -18.80
N VAL A 100 -15.63 3.82 -18.91
CA VAL A 100 -15.12 3.09 -17.73
C VAL A 100 -14.51 4.05 -16.70
N ARG A 101 -13.83 5.11 -17.17
CA ARG A 101 -13.32 6.19 -16.31
C ARG A 101 -14.43 6.85 -15.49
N ALA A 102 -15.54 7.22 -16.13
CA ALA A 102 -16.69 7.85 -15.47
C ALA A 102 -17.42 6.91 -14.51
N ARG A 103 -17.64 5.65 -14.92
CA ARG A 103 -18.27 4.65 -14.05
C ARG A 103 -17.39 4.29 -12.86
N PHE A 104 -16.09 4.20 -13.05
CA PHE A 104 -15.15 3.94 -11.96
C PHE A 104 -15.06 5.12 -10.99
N GLU A 105 -14.97 6.37 -11.46
CA GLU A 105 -15.03 7.54 -10.57
C GLU A 105 -16.31 7.55 -9.74
N LYS A 106 -17.46 7.32 -10.38
CA LYS A 106 -18.74 7.27 -9.68
C LYS A 106 -18.72 6.20 -8.58
N MET A 107 -18.27 4.98 -8.92
CA MET A 107 -18.17 3.87 -7.98
C MET A 107 -17.31 4.20 -6.76
N ILE A 108 -16.10 4.76 -6.95
CA ILE A 108 -15.20 5.05 -5.83
C ILE A 108 -15.73 6.18 -4.93
N ARG A 109 -16.47 7.14 -5.49
CA ARG A 109 -17.13 8.21 -4.71
C ARG A 109 -18.30 7.66 -3.89
N GLU A 110 -19.12 6.80 -4.48
CA GLU A 110 -20.22 6.12 -3.78
C GLU A 110 -19.67 5.22 -2.67
N ALA A 111 -18.58 4.49 -2.93
CA ALA A 111 -17.89 3.70 -1.92
C ALA A 111 -17.33 4.57 -0.77
N GLN A 112 -16.74 5.73 -1.07
CA GLN A 112 -16.28 6.67 -0.04
C GLN A 112 -17.45 7.17 0.82
N ASP A 113 -18.57 7.52 0.22
CA ASP A 113 -19.76 7.98 0.94
C ASP A 113 -20.34 6.86 1.82
N SER A 114 -20.49 5.65 1.29
CA SER A 114 -20.99 4.49 2.04
C SER A 114 -20.09 4.11 3.22
N VAL A 115 -18.77 4.02 2.98
CA VAL A 115 -17.80 3.65 4.02
C VAL A 115 -17.73 4.72 5.11
N CYS A 116 -17.66 6.01 4.75
CA CYS A 116 -17.64 7.08 5.73
C CYS A 116 -18.91 7.09 6.58
N LEU A 117 -20.09 6.92 5.98
CA LEU A 117 -21.36 6.86 6.70
C LEU A 117 -21.37 5.71 7.72
N ALA A 118 -20.91 4.52 7.32
CA ALA A 118 -20.85 3.36 8.21
C ALA A 118 -19.88 3.58 9.38
N ILE A 119 -18.71 4.17 9.11
CA ILE A 119 -17.70 4.48 10.14
C ILE A 119 -18.23 5.50 11.15
N GLU A 120 -18.87 6.59 10.70
CA GLU A 120 -19.46 7.59 11.59
C GLU A 120 -20.62 7.04 12.42
N ALA A 121 -21.43 6.15 11.84
CA ALA A 121 -22.53 5.50 12.55
C ALA A 121 -22.03 4.65 13.73
N VAL A 122 -20.93 3.91 13.53
CA VAL A 122 -20.30 3.12 14.60
C VAL A 122 -19.60 4.00 15.64
N ASP A 123 -19.00 5.12 15.22
CA ASP A 123 -18.32 6.03 16.16
C ASP A 123 -19.30 6.70 17.12
N GLY A 124 -20.50 7.07 16.64
CA GLY A 124 -21.56 7.67 17.46
C GLY A 124 -21.37 9.16 17.79
N GLY A 125 -20.19 9.74 17.54
CA GLY A 125 -19.91 11.16 17.76
C GLY A 125 -18.93 11.80 16.77
N GLY A 126 -17.92 11.05 16.32
CA GLY A 126 -16.91 11.52 15.37
C GLY A 126 -17.47 11.75 13.96
N LYS A 127 -16.97 12.80 13.31
CA LYS A 127 -17.30 13.17 11.93
C LYS A 127 -16.06 13.29 11.07
N PHE A 128 -16.17 12.88 9.81
CA PHE A 128 -15.12 13.11 8.85
C PHE A 128 -15.03 14.60 8.50
N LYS A 129 -13.81 15.13 8.60
CA LYS A 129 -13.46 16.38 7.94
C LYS A 129 -13.16 16.10 6.48
N GLU A 130 -13.94 16.70 5.59
CA GLU A 130 -13.72 16.65 4.16
C GLU A 130 -12.78 17.76 3.70
N ASP A 131 -11.84 17.42 2.84
CA ASP A 131 -10.89 18.31 2.20
C ASP A 131 -10.84 17.99 0.70
N VAL A 132 -11.43 18.88 -0.09
CA VAL A 132 -11.51 18.76 -1.56
C VAL A 132 -10.35 19.55 -2.15
N TRP A 133 -9.66 18.96 -3.11
CA TRP A 133 -8.48 19.59 -3.72
C TRP A 133 -8.38 19.28 -5.21
N SER A 134 -7.75 20.18 -5.95
CA SER A 134 -7.39 20.03 -7.36
C SER A 134 -5.88 20.13 -7.55
N ARG A 135 -5.37 19.58 -8.66
CA ARG A 135 -3.96 19.67 -9.03
C ARG A 135 -3.77 20.43 -10.35
N PRO A 136 -2.72 21.26 -10.49
CA PRO A 136 -2.43 21.98 -11.72
C PRO A 136 -2.29 21.06 -12.95
N GLY A 137 -1.64 19.90 -12.79
CA GLY A 137 -1.53 18.89 -13.84
C GLY A 137 -2.82 18.16 -14.23
N GLY A 138 -3.96 18.47 -13.60
CA GLY A 138 -5.30 17.99 -13.97
C GLY A 138 -5.95 17.01 -12.98
N GLY A 139 -7.24 17.15 -12.74
CA GLY A 139 -7.98 16.34 -11.77
C GLY A 139 -7.80 16.82 -10.33
N GLY A 140 -8.01 15.92 -9.37
CA GLY A 140 -8.05 16.26 -7.95
C GLY A 140 -8.40 15.08 -7.05
N GLY A 141 -8.95 15.37 -5.88
CA GLY A 141 -9.37 14.36 -4.94
C GLY A 141 -10.23 14.91 -3.80
N ILE A 142 -10.77 13.97 -3.02
CA ILE A 142 -11.53 14.22 -1.81
C ILE A 142 -10.88 13.40 -0.70
N SER A 143 -10.24 14.08 0.25
CA SER A 143 -9.70 13.44 1.44
C SER A 143 -10.67 13.59 2.59
N ARG A 144 -11.05 12.47 3.23
CA ARG A 144 -11.89 12.49 4.42
C ARG A 144 -11.11 11.92 5.58
N VAL A 145 -10.93 12.71 6.63
CA VAL A 145 -10.22 12.29 7.84
C VAL A 145 -11.09 12.48 9.08
N LEU A 146 -11.28 11.41 9.84
CA LEU A 146 -11.82 11.43 11.19
C LEU A 146 -10.65 11.13 12.13
N GLN A 147 -10.45 11.97 13.13
CA GLN A 147 -9.39 11.81 14.13
C GLN A 147 -9.96 12.06 15.51
N ASP A 148 -9.43 11.37 16.51
CA ASP A 148 -9.82 11.53 17.91
C ASP A 148 -11.31 11.25 18.17
N GLY A 149 -11.88 10.28 17.42
CA GLY A 149 -13.23 9.77 17.65
C GLY A 149 -13.32 8.83 18.87
N ASP A 150 -14.54 8.42 19.18
CA ASP A 150 -14.80 7.54 20.32
C ASP A 150 -14.32 6.13 20.03
N ILE A 151 -14.58 5.63 18.82
CA ILE A 151 -14.18 4.31 18.36
C ILE A 151 -12.92 4.39 17.49
N TRP A 152 -12.82 5.41 16.64
CA TRP A 152 -11.71 5.59 15.72
C TRP A 152 -10.66 6.54 16.29
N GLU A 153 -9.44 6.05 16.51
CA GLU A 153 -8.33 6.95 16.87
C GLU A 153 -7.93 7.81 15.66
N LYS A 154 -7.89 7.18 14.48
CA LYS A 154 -7.71 7.86 13.19
C LYS A 154 -8.30 7.01 12.07
N ALA A 155 -9.07 7.61 11.18
CA ALA A 155 -9.64 6.98 10.00
C ALA A 155 -9.49 7.94 8.81
N GLY A 156 -8.92 7.44 7.72
CA GLY A 156 -8.77 8.18 6.46
C GLY A 156 -9.42 7.41 5.32
N VAL A 157 -10.28 8.06 4.53
CA VAL A 157 -10.89 7.51 3.33
C VAL A 157 -10.72 8.52 2.20
N ASN A 158 -9.81 8.25 1.27
CA ASN A 158 -9.39 9.20 0.25
C ASN A 158 -9.78 8.72 -1.13
N VAL A 159 -10.40 9.60 -1.91
CA VAL A 159 -10.64 9.43 -3.35
C VAL A 159 -9.70 10.36 -4.11
N SER A 160 -9.13 9.85 -5.19
CA SER A 160 -8.31 10.63 -6.12
C SER A 160 -8.66 10.27 -7.56
N VAL A 161 -8.70 11.27 -8.42
CA VAL A 161 -8.91 11.15 -9.87
C VAL A 161 -7.91 12.08 -10.52
N VAL A 162 -6.85 11.51 -11.08
CA VAL A 162 -5.67 12.22 -11.53
C VAL A 162 -5.34 11.80 -12.95
N TYR A 163 -5.13 12.77 -13.83
CA TYR A 163 -4.69 12.53 -15.19
C TYR A 163 -3.59 13.49 -15.58
N GLY A 164 -2.73 13.15 -16.52
CA GLY A 164 -1.62 14.02 -16.89
C GLY A 164 -0.82 13.45 -18.04
N VAL A 165 0.44 13.84 -18.11
CA VAL A 165 1.44 13.23 -18.98
C VAL A 165 2.41 12.45 -18.09
N MET A 166 2.67 11.18 -18.42
CA MET A 166 3.59 10.36 -17.62
C MET A 166 4.99 10.99 -17.61
N PRO A 167 5.61 11.15 -16.42
CA PRO A 167 7.03 11.49 -16.34
C PRO A 167 7.88 10.45 -17.10
N PRO A 168 8.97 10.84 -17.78
CA PRO A 168 9.82 9.91 -18.52
C PRO A 168 10.34 8.72 -17.68
N GLU A 169 10.49 8.91 -16.37
CA GLU A 169 10.89 7.86 -15.42
C GLU A 169 9.77 6.85 -15.13
N ALA A 170 8.52 7.30 -15.01
CA ALA A 170 7.36 6.41 -14.83
C ALA A 170 7.10 5.56 -16.08
N TYR A 171 7.29 6.14 -17.26
CA TYR A 171 7.22 5.42 -18.54
C TYR A 171 8.25 4.28 -18.65
N ARG A 172 9.46 4.48 -18.11
CA ARG A 172 10.51 3.43 -18.07
C ARG A 172 10.17 2.29 -17.11
N ALA A 173 9.49 2.60 -15.99
CA ALA A 173 9.06 1.60 -15.02
C ALA A 173 7.84 0.78 -15.48
N ALA A 174 6.97 1.39 -16.30
CA ALA A 174 5.75 0.75 -16.84
C ALA A 174 5.98 -0.10 -18.10
N LYS A 175 7.21 -0.22 -18.62
CA LYS A 175 7.52 -0.99 -19.83
C LYS A 175 8.13 -2.37 -19.52
N PRO A 176 7.74 -3.43 -20.24
CA PRO A 176 8.45 -4.71 -20.22
C PRO A 176 9.91 -4.54 -20.70
N ALA A 177 10.85 -5.25 -20.07
CA ALA A 177 12.30 -5.12 -20.26
C ALA A 177 12.83 -5.35 -21.69
N ASN A 178 11.98 -5.77 -22.64
CA ASN A 178 12.37 -6.19 -23.99
C ASN A 178 11.90 -5.26 -25.13
N SER A 179 11.43 -4.03 -24.86
CA SER A 179 11.09 -3.09 -25.94
C SER A 179 12.21 -2.08 -26.22
N SER A 180 13.04 -2.36 -27.23
CA SER A 180 13.99 -1.41 -27.80
C SER A 180 13.34 -0.51 -28.85
N ASP A 181 13.77 0.75 -28.90
CA ASP A 181 13.61 1.72 -29.99
C ASP A 181 12.26 2.42 -30.23
N VAL A 182 11.67 3.01 -29.19
CA VAL A 182 10.73 4.13 -29.38
C VAL A 182 11.13 5.29 -28.48
N LYS A 183 11.44 6.46 -29.08
CA LYS A 183 11.68 7.71 -28.34
C LYS A 183 10.43 7.99 -27.46
N PRO A 184 10.58 8.17 -26.14
CA PRO A 184 9.43 8.39 -25.27
C PRO A 184 8.76 9.72 -25.61
N GLY A 185 7.63 9.65 -26.31
CA GLY A 185 6.68 10.76 -26.37
C GLY A 185 5.92 10.90 -25.04
N PRO A 186 5.34 12.08 -24.75
CA PRO A 186 4.47 12.27 -23.59
C PRO A 186 3.24 11.35 -23.74
N VAL A 187 3.18 10.25 -22.98
CA VAL A 187 1.99 9.38 -22.96
C VAL A 187 1.04 9.91 -21.91
N PRO A 188 -0.16 10.39 -22.29
CA PRO A 188 -1.15 10.79 -21.32
C PRO A 188 -1.63 9.59 -20.51
N PHE A 189 -1.90 9.81 -19.22
CA PHE A 189 -2.44 8.78 -18.34
C PHE A 189 -3.66 9.30 -17.59
N PHE A 190 -4.47 8.34 -17.15
CA PHE A 190 -5.56 8.47 -16.21
C PHE A 190 -5.34 7.47 -15.07
N ALA A 191 -5.52 7.92 -13.84
CA ALA A 191 -5.56 7.07 -12.67
C ALA A 191 -6.64 7.56 -11.72
N ALA A 192 -7.49 6.66 -11.25
CA ALA A 192 -8.47 6.95 -10.22
C ALA A 192 -8.44 5.85 -9.16
N GLY A 193 -8.77 6.20 -7.93
CA GLY A 193 -8.88 5.20 -6.88
C GLY A 193 -9.38 5.73 -5.55
N ILE A 194 -9.91 4.80 -4.77
CA ILE A 194 -10.19 4.95 -3.34
C ILE A 194 -9.11 4.23 -2.54
N SER A 195 -8.63 4.87 -1.48
CA SER A 195 -7.67 4.29 -0.55
C SER A 195 -8.05 4.67 0.87
N SER A 196 -7.99 3.71 1.79
CA SER A 196 -8.41 3.91 3.16
C SER A 196 -7.55 3.15 4.14
N VAL A 197 -7.32 3.76 5.30
CA VAL A 197 -6.74 3.11 6.48
C VAL A 197 -7.53 3.54 7.71
N LEU A 198 -7.93 2.55 8.51
CA LEU A 198 -8.81 2.73 9.66
C LEU A 198 -8.12 2.17 10.90
N HIS A 199 -7.81 3.02 11.87
CA HIS A 199 -7.16 2.64 13.12
C HIS A 199 -8.12 2.82 14.32
N PRO A 200 -8.76 1.73 14.78
CA PRO A 200 -9.57 1.76 16.00
C PRO A 200 -8.75 2.13 17.24
N LYS A 201 -9.39 2.79 18.21
CA LYS A 201 -8.81 3.10 19.53
C LYS A 201 -8.63 1.84 20.38
N ASN A 202 -9.59 0.91 20.33
CA ASN A 202 -9.56 -0.34 21.10
C ASN A 202 -8.55 -1.36 20.52
N PRO A 203 -7.61 -1.92 21.31
CA PRO A 203 -6.66 -2.95 20.86
C PRO A 203 -7.29 -4.20 20.24
N PHE A 204 -8.51 -4.55 20.67
CA PHE A 204 -9.21 -5.73 20.18
C PHE A 204 -9.95 -5.49 18.87
N ALA A 205 -10.10 -4.23 18.45
CA ALA A 205 -10.65 -3.87 17.16
C ALA A 205 -9.49 -3.75 16.12
N PRO A 206 -9.50 -4.53 15.03
CA PRO A 206 -8.37 -4.59 14.10
C PRO A 206 -8.25 -3.33 13.26
N THR A 207 -7.02 -2.97 12.87
CA THR A 207 -6.81 -1.99 11.79
C THR A 207 -7.22 -2.61 10.46
N LEU A 208 -7.83 -1.81 9.57
CA LEU A 208 -8.18 -2.22 8.20
C LEU A 208 -7.49 -1.29 7.19
N HIS A 209 -7.04 -1.87 6.08
CA HIS A 209 -6.70 -1.14 4.88
C HIS A 209 -7.51 -1.67 3.69
N PHE A 210 -7.94 -0.76 2.81
CA PHE A 210 -8.39 -1.15 1.48
C PHE A 210 -7.99 -0.12 0.43
N ASN A 211 -7.81 -0.60 -0.78
CA ASN A 211 -7.52 0.21 -1.95
C ASN A 211 -8.21 -0.40 -3.16
N TYR A 212 -8.84 0.41 -4.01
CA TYR A 212 -9.29 0.00 -5.34
C TYR A 212 -8.98 1.12 -6.32
N ARG A 213 -8.26 0.78 -7.40
CA ARG A 213 -7.78 1.74 -8.38
C ARG A 213 -7.90 1.21 -9.80
N TYR A 214 -8.04 2.14 -10.72
CA TYR A 214 -8.05 1.92 -12.15
C TYR A 214 -7.02 2.83 -12.80
N PHE A 215 -6.23 2.28 -13.70
CA PHE A 215 -5.24 3.01 -14.48
C PHE A 215 -5.50 2.78 -15.97
N GLU A 216 -5.33 3.83 -16.77
CA GLU A 216 -5.45 3.79 -18.22
C GLU A 216 -4.48 4.77 -18.87
N THR A 217 -3.90 4.38 -20.00
CA THR A 217 -3.15 5.28 -20.90
C THR A 217 -3.99 5.68 -22.10
N ASP A 218 -3.82 6.91 -22.56
CA ASP A 218 -4.39 7.31 -23.85
C ASP A 218 -3.60 6.66 -24.99
N ALA A 219 -4.27 6.46 -26.13
CA ALA A 219 -3.60 6.02 -27.34
C ALA A 219 -2.55 7.08 -27.76
N PRO A 220 -1.32 6.70 -28.12
CA PRO A 220 -0.31 7.62 -28.63
C PRO A 220 -0.83 8.46 -29.80
N SER A 221 -0.58 9.78 -29.77
CA SER A 221 -1.04 10.72 -30.81
C SER A 221 -0.40 10.48 -32.17
N ASP A 222 0.77 9.85 -32.19
CA ASP A 222 1.54 9.46 -33.38
C ASP A 222 1.14 8.08 -33.94
N ALA A 223 0.30 7.32 -33.23
CA ALA A 223 -0.24 6.05 -33.70
C ALA A 223 -1.74 5.91 -33.36
N PRO A 224 -2.63 6.63 -34.08
CA PRO A 224 -4.07 6.45 -33.96
C PRO A 224 -4.46 4.98 -34.17
N GLY A 225 -4.94 4.32 -33.12
CA GLY A 225 -5.29 2.89 -33.13
C GLY A 225 -4.33 1.97 -32.35
N ALA A 226 -3.23 2.48 -31.78
CA ALA A 226 -2.40 1.72 -30.85
C ALA A 226 -3.19 1.36 -29.56
N PRO A 227 -2.97 0.16 -28.98
CA PRO A 227 -3.78 -0.33 -27.87
C PRO A 227 -3.57 0.53 -26.62
N ARG A 228 -4.68 0.98 -26.02
CA ARG A 228 -4.69 1.53 -24.67
C ARG A 228 -4.21 0.45 -23.70
N GLN A 229 -3.26 0.80 -22.85
CA GLN A 229 -2.93 -0.05 -21.69
C GLN A 229 -3.79 0.38 -20.52
N TRP A 230 -4.41 -0.59 -19.87
CA TRP A 230 -5.21 -0.38 -18.68
C TRP A 230 -5.06 -1.56 -17.74
N TRP A 231 -5.33 -1.33 -16.47
CA TRP A 231 -5.41 -2.38 -15.47
C TRP A 231 -6.17 -1.91 -14.23
N PHE A 232 -6.73 -2.87 -13.52
CA PHE A 232 -7.24 -2.66 -12.16
C PHE A 232 -6.21 -3.12 -11.14
N GLY A 233 -6.24 -2.49 -9.98
CA GLY A 233 -5.48 -2.93 -8.82
C GLY A 233 -6.27 -2.67 -7.56
N GLY A 234 -6.00 -3.41 -6.50
CA GLY A 234 -6.68 -3.22 -5.25
C GLY A 234 -6.52 -4.35 -4.26
N GLY A 235 -7.35 -4.30 -3.23
CA GLY A 235 -7.32 -5.25 -2.14
C GLY A 235 -7.91 -4.68 -0.87
N THR A 236 -8.24 -5.58 0.05
CA THR A 236 -8.64 -5.26 1.42
C THR A 236 -7.89 -6.22 2.33
N ASP A 237 -7.24 -5.70 3.37
CA ASP A 237 -6.47 -6.49 4.33
C ASP A 237 -6.71 -6.07 5.77
N LEU A 238 -6.55 -7.05 6.68
CA LEU A 238 -6.86 -6.93 8.10
C LEU A 238 -5.59 -7.03 8.95
N THR A 239 -5.39 -6.07 9.84
CA THR A 239 -4.24 -5.99 10.75
C THR A 239 -4.71 -5.92 12.22
N PRO A 240 -5.06 -7.06 12.84
CA PRO A 240 -5.37 -7.12 14.27
C PRO A 240 -4.14 -6.92 15.16
N ALA A 241 -4.36 -6.48 16.40
CA ALA A 241 -3.38 -6.63 17.48
C ALA A 241 -3.60 -7.92 18.30
N TYR A 242 -4.82 -8.46 18.30
CA TYR A 242 -5.19 -9.72 18.95
C TYR A 242 -6.03 -10.56 18.00
N ILE A 243 -5.84 -11.87 18.00
CA ILE A 243 -6.57 -12.79 17.11
C ILE A 243 -7.88 -13.22 17.77
N PHE A 244 -8.98 -13.00 17.06
CA PHE A 244 -10.26 -13.67 17.27
C PHE A 244 -10.57 -14.45 16.01
N GLU A 245 -10.56 -15.79 16.08
CA GLU A 245 -10.71 -16.63 14.89
C GLU A 245 -12.01 -16.35 14.13
N GLU A 246 -13.10 -16.08 14.85
CA GLU A 246 -14.39 -15.76 14.27
C GLU A 246 -14.36 -14.47 13.44
N ASP A 247 -13.53 -13.49 13.83
CA ASP A 247 -13.40 -12.24 13.08
C ASP A 247 -12.60 -12.43 11.81
N VAL A 248 -11.50 -13.20 11.90
CA VAL A 248 -10.64 -13.46 10.76
C VAL A 248 -11.35 -14.35 9.74
N LYS A 249 -12.08 -15.37 10.19
CA LYS A 249 -12.94 -16.21 9.36
C LYS A 249 -14.06 -15.41 8.70
N HIS A 250 -14.73 -14.52 9.45
CA HIS A 250 -15.77 -13.63 8.89
C HIS A 250 -15.19 -12.77 7.78
N PHE A 251 -14.08 -12.08 8.05
CA PHE A 251 -13.41 -11.20 7.09
C PHE A 251 -13.05 -11.95 5.81
N HIS A 252 -12.32 -13.06 5.92
CA HIS A 252 -11.88 -13.84 4.76
C HIS A 252 -13.05 -14.52 4.02
N SER A 253 -14.11 -14.94 4.72
CA SER A 253 -15.31 -15.51 4.08
C SER A 253 -16.02 -14.49 3.19
N VAL A 254 -16.13 -13.23 3.65
CA VAL A 254 -16.73 -12.15 2.85
C VAL A 254 -15.88 -11.88 1.60
N GLN A 255 -14.56 -11.75 1.76
CA GLN A 255 -13.65 -11.55 0.62
C GLN A 255 -13.71 -12.71 -0.38
N LYS A 256 -13.73 -13.96 0.11
CA LYS A 256 -13.86 -15.15 -0.73
C LYS A 256 -15.20 -15.16 -1.47
N SER A 257 -16.30 -14.88 -0.79
CA SER A 257 -17.63 -14.83 -1.39
C SER A 257 -17.73 -13.78 -2.50
N SER A 258 -17.09 -12.62 -2.32
CA SER A 258 -17.01 -11.58 -3.35
C SER A 258 -16.16 -12.02 -4.55
N CYS A 259 -15.05 -12.73 -4.33
CA CYS A 259 -14.21 -13.27 -5.40
C CYS A 259 -14.90 -14.41 -6.17
N ASP A 260 -15.53 -15.35 -5.47
CA ASP A 260 -16.17 -16.54 -6.03
C ASP A 260 -17.32 -16.20 -7.01
N LYS A 261 -17.90 -14.99 -6.92
CA LYS A 261 -18.91 -14.48 -7.87
C LYS A 261 -18.37 -14.30 -9.30
N PHE A 262 -17.05 -14.15 -9.45
CA PHE A 262 -16.41 -13.85 -10.73
C PHE A 262 -15.54 -15.02 -11.20
N ASP A 263 -14.63 -15.48 -10.35
CA ASP A 263 -13.76 -16.61 -10.64
C ASP A 263 -13.33 -17.28 -9.32
N PRO A 264 -13.62 -18.58 -9.12
CA PRO A 264 -13.23 -19.30 -7.90
C PRO A 264 -11.72 -19.32 -7.64
N SER A 265 -10.88 -19.04 -8.63
CA SER A 265 -9.42 -18.96 -8.47
C SER A 265 -8.94 -17.61 -7.91
N PHE A 266 -9.79 -16.58 -7.94
CA PHE A 266 -9.42 -15.23 -7.49
C PHE A 266 -9.05 -15.18 -6.01
N TYR A 267 -9.86 -15.75 -5.12
CA TYR A 267 -9.54 -15.69 -3.69
C TYR A 267 -8.22 -16.39 -3.35
N PRO A 268 -7.97 -17.66 -3.74
CA PRO A 268 -6.68 -18.30 -3.47
C PRO A 268 -5.47 -17.52 -4.05
N ARG A 269 -5.59 -17.01 -5.27
CA ARG A 269 -4.55 -16.21 -5.94
C ARG A 269 -4.28 -14.91 -5.19
N PHE A 270 -5.31 -14.13 -4.92
CA PHE A 270 -5.20 -12.79 -4.33
C PHE A 270 -4.93 -12.83 -2.83
N LYS A 271 -5.37 -13.86 -2.12
CA LYS A 271 -5.00 -14.10 -0.72
C LYS A 271 -3.52 -14.39 -0.60
N LYS A 272 -3.01 -15.33 -1.40
CA LYS A 272 -1.57 -15.61 -1.42
C LYS A 272 -0.75 -14.35 -1.76
N TRP A 273 -1.21 -13.58 -2.75
CA TRP A 273 -0.54 -12.34 -3.12
C TRP A 273 -0.57 -11.31 -1.98
N CYS A 274 -1.66 -11.23 -1.23
CA CYS A 274 -1.76 -10.37 -0.04
C CYS A 274 -0.70 -10.76 1.02
N ASP A 275 -0.57 -12.06 1.31
CA ASP A 275 0.42 -12.58 2.26
C ASP A 275 1.87 -12.28 1.83
N ASP A 276 2.15 -12.32 0.53
CA ASP A 276 3.46 -12.04 -0.05
C ASP A 276 3.76 -10.53 -0.11
N TYR A 277 2.76 -9.70 -0.41
CA TYR A 277 2.91 -8.26 -0.59
C TYR A 277 3.15 -7.54 0.74
N PHE A 278 2.38 -7.88 1.78
CA PHE A 278 2.45 -7.21 3.09
C PHE A 278 3.53 -7.79 4.01
N TYR A 279 4.63 -8.30 3.44
CA TYR A 279 5.75 -8.89 4.16
C TYR A 279 6.83 -7.87 4.54
N ILE A 280 7.10 -7.75 5.84
CA ILE A 280 8.13 -6.87 6.40
C ILE A 280 9.46 -7.62 6.42
N LYS A 281 10.20 -7.52 5.31
CA LYS A 281 11.42 -8.32 5.05
C LYS A 281 12.44 -8.30 6.19
N HIS A 282 12.67 -7.14 6.80
CA HIS A 282 13.65 -6.99 7.88
C HIS A 282 13.17 -7.52 9.25
N ARG A 283 11.88 -7.85 9.40
CA ARG A 283 11.31 -8.46 10.61
C ARG A 283 11.00 -9.95 10.44
N GLY A 284 10.90 -10.42 9.20
CA GLY A 284 10.54 -11.81 8.92
C GLY A 284 9.04 -12.11 9.11
N GLU A 285 8.19 -11.09 9.21
CA GLU A 285 6.75 -11.22 9.52
C GLU A 285 5.89 -10.42 8.53
N ARG A 286 4.61 -10.74 8.42
CA ARG A 286 3.61 -9.95 7.70
C ARG A 286 3.08 -8.84 8.59
N ARG A 287 2.58 -7.78 7.97
CA ARG A 287 1.96 -6.64 8.67
C ARG A 287 0.77 -7.07 9.52
N GLY A 288 -0.07 -7.95 8.96
CA GLY A 288 -1.29 -8.47 9.56
C GLY A 288 -1.64 -9.86 9.02
N LEU A 289 -2.93 -10.19 8.99
CA LEU A 289 -3.44 -11.54 8.64
C LEU A 289 -3.98 -11.63 7.22
N GLY A 290 -3.50 -10.74 6.34
CA GLY A 290 -3.82 -10.74 4.92
C GLY A 290 -5.26 -10.34 4.62
N GLY A 291 -5.76 -10.87 3.50
CA GLY A 291 -7.03 -10.50 2.88
C GLY A 291 -6.94 -10.82 1.39
N ILE A 292 -7.25 -9.86 0.53
CA ILE A 292 -6.99 -9.98 -0.91
C ILE A 292 -6.10 -8.84 -1.38
N PHE A 293 -5.22 -9.14 -2.34
CA PHE A 293 -4.41 -8.14 -3.04
C PHE A 293 -4.27 -8.54 -4.51
N PHE A 294 -4.44 -7.57 -5.40
CA PHE A 294 -4.22 -7.71 -6.84
C PHE A 294 -3.68 -6.42 -7.43
N ASP A 295 -2.88 -6.56 -8.47
CA ASP A 295 -2.31 -5.46 -9.23
C ASP A 295 -2.14 -5.91 -10.67
N ASP A 296 -1.99 -4.96 -11.60
CA ASP A 296 -1.83 -5.25 -13.03
C ASP A 296 -2.92 -6.20 -13.58
N LEU A 297 -4.13 -6.13 -13.04
CA LEU A 297 -5.23 -7.04 -13.40
C LEU A 297 -5.91 -6.54 -14.68
N ASN A 298 -5.62 -7.21 -15.79
CA ASN A 298 -6.12 -6.92 -17.13
C ASN A 298 -6.23 -8.18 -18.03
N ASP A 299 -6.22 -9.36 -17.41
CA ASP A 299 -6.30 -10.68 -18.04
C ASP A 299 -7.75 -11.11 -18.36
N TYR A 300 -8.73 -10.23 -18.15
CA TYR A 300 -10.15 -10.46 -18.38
C TYR A 300 -10.81 -9.26 -19.08
N ASP A 301 -12.07 -9.42 -19.47
CA ASP A 301 -12.88 -8.31 -20.00
C ASP A 301 -12.96 -7.13 -19.01
N GLN A 302 -12.84 -5.91 -19.52
CA GLN A 302 -12.76 -4.69 -18.73
C GLN A 302 -14.03 -4.42 -17.92
N GLU A 303 -15.21 -4.77 -18.47
CA GLU A 303 -16.49 -4.60 -17.80
C GLU A 303 -16.66 -5.58 -16.64
N MET A 304 -16.18 -6.81 -16.85
CA MET A 304 -16.12 -7.81 -15.78
C MET A 304 -15.22 -7.32 -14.64
N LEU A 305 -14.03 -6.80 -14.95
CA LEU A 305 -13.09 -6.32 -13.93
C LEU A 305 -13.56 -5.06 -13.21
N LEU A 306 -14.27 -4.15 -13.89
CA LEU A 306 -14.97 -3.04 -13.26
C LEU A 306 -16.03 -3.55 -12.26
N SER A 307 -16.81 -4.55 -12.66
CA SER A 307 -17.83 -5.18 -11.81
C SER A 307 -17.20 -5.88 -10.60
N PHE A 308 -16.06 -6.56 -10.79
CA PHE A 308 -15.28 -7.18 -9.73
C PHE A 308 -14.75 -6.14 -8.73
N ALA A 309 -14.12 -5.07 -9.21
CA ALA A 309 -13.66 -3.98 -8.34
C ALA A 309 -14.82 -3.34 -7.55
N THR A 310 -16.00 -3.20 -8.17
CA THR A 310 -17.22 -2.70 -7.53
C THR A 310 -17.70 -3.64 -6.42
N GLU A 311 -17.78 -4.94 -6.68
CA GLU A 311 -18.13 -5.95 -5.67
C GLU A 311 -17.14 -5.92 -4.49
N CYS A 312 -15.83 -5.88 -4.78
CA CYS A 312 -14.81 -5.83 -3.73
C CYS A 312 -14.92 -4.53 -2.90
N ALA A 313 -15.18 -3.38 -3.51
CA ALA A 313 -15.44 -2.13 -2.79
C ALA A 313 -16.68 -2.22 -1.89
N ASN A 314 -17.77 -2.80 -2.40
CA ASN A 314 -19.00 -3.02 -1.64
C ASN A 314 -18.83 -4.04 -0.50
N SER A 315 -17.85 -4.94 -0.59
CA SER A 315 -17.56 -5.94 0.44
C SER A 315 -16.92 -5.36 1.70
N VAL A 316 -16.34 -4.15 1.64
CA VAL A 316 -15.56 -3.55 2.74
C VAL A 316 -16.38 -3.40 4.02
N VAL A 317 -17.54 -2.75 3.93
CA VAL A 317 -18.44 -2.51 5.08
C VAL A 317 -18.89 -3.83 5.71
N PRO A 318 -19.48 -4.80 4.97
CA PRO A 318 -19.91 -6.07 5.56
C PRO A 318 -18.75 -6.94 6.07
N ALA A 319 -17.55 -6.83 5.49
CA ALA A 319 -16.37 -7.54 5.99
C ALA A 319 -15.87 -6.98 7.33
N TYR A 320 -16.04 -5.68 7.57
CA TYR A 320 -15.34 -5.00 8.67
C TYR A 320 -16.24 -4.50 9.80
N ILE A 321 -17.36 -3.84 9.51
CA ILE A 321 -18.20 -3.23 10.53
C ILE A 321 -18.74 -4.25 11.56
N PRO A 322 -19.17 -5.47 11.17
CA PRO A 322 -19.57 -6.48 12.15
C PRO A 322 -18.47 -6.86 13.14
N ILE A 323 -17.20 -6.82 12.72
CA ILE A 323 -16.06 -7.07 13.61
C ILE A 323 -15.92 -5.92 14.62
N ILE A 324 -16.01 -4.68 14.14
CA ILE A 324 -15.86 -3.51 14.99
C ILE A 324 -16.97 -3.43 16.03
N GLU A 325 -18.22 -3.68 15.65
CA GLU A 325 -19.34 -3.73 16.59
C GLU A 325 -19.14 -4.76 17.72
N ARG A 326 -18.54 -5.91 17.40
CA ARG A 326 -18.22 -6.93 18.42
C ARG A 326 -17.10 -6.50 19.37
N ARG A 327 -16.12 -5.73 18.89
CA ARG A 327 -14.85 -5.49 19.61
C ARG A 327 -14.71 -4.11 20.21
N LYS A 328 -15.42 -3.10 19.71
CA LYS A 328 -15.23 -1.70 20.07
C LYS A 328 -15.34 -1.42 21.57
N ASP A 329 -16.21 -2.14 22.26
CA ASP A 329 -16.48 -1.97 23.71
C ASP A 329 -15.76 -3.01 24.60
N THR A 330 -14.87 -3.85 24.04
CA THR A 330 -14.16 -4.88 24.81
C THR A 330 -13.19 -4.22 25.81
N PRO A 331 -13.30 -4.48 27.13
CA PRO A 331 -12.40 -3.89 28.12
C PRO A 331 -10.95 -4.28 27.87
N PHE A 332 -10.02 -3.33 27.96
CA PHE A 332 -8.60 -3.57 27.76
C PHE A 332 -7.74 -2.93 28.86
N THR A 333 -6.50 -3.41 28.99
CA THR A 333 -5.51 -2.89 29.94
C THR A 333 -4.44 -2.08 29.22
N ASP A 334 -3.62 -1.35 29.98
CA ASP A 334 -2.47 -0.62 29.41
C ASP A 334 -1.48 -1.54 28.69
N GLN A 335 -1.37 -2.80 29.11
CA GLN A 335 -0.55 -3.80 28.42
C GLN A 335 -1.11 -4.12 27.02
N HIS A 336 -2.43 -4.31 26.90
CA HIS A 336 -3.05 -4.49 25.59
C HIS A 336 -2.85 -3.29 24.67
N LYS A 337 -2.95 -2.07 25.24
CA LYS A 337 -2.70 -0.85 24.48
C LYS A 337 -1.23 -0.74 24.06
N ALA A 338 -0.27 -1.05 24.94
CA ALA A 338 1.15 -1.04 24.62
C ALA A 338 1.48 -2.01 23.46
N TRP A 339 0.90 -3.22 23.48
CA TRP A 339 1.05 -4.16 22.37
C TRP A 339 0.46 -3.63 21.06
N GLN A 340 -0.74 -3.04 21.08
CA GLN A 340 -1.32 -2.38 19.90
C GLN A 340 -0.36 -1.33 19.32
N GLN A 341 0.31 -0.55 20.17
CA GLN A 341 1.26 0.47 19.73
C GLN A 341 2.51 -0.12 19.07
N LEU A 342 3.00 -1.27 19.57
CA LEU A 342 4.09 -2.01 18.94
C LEU A 342 3.68 -2.58 17.57
N ARG A 343 2.46 -3.13 17.46
CA ARG A 343 1.91 -3.60 16.17
C ARG A 343 1.71 -2.45 15.18
N ARG A 344 1.29 -1.28 15.64
CA ARG A 344 1.24 -0.06 14.82
C ARG A 344 2.61 0.42 14.38
N GLY A 345 3.65 0.22 15.20
CA GLY A 345 5.04 0.44 14.79
C GLY A 345 5.41 -0.40 13.56
N ARG A 346 4.98 -1.68 13.50
CA ARG A 346 5.15 -2.53 12.31
C ARG A 346 4.37 -2.03 11.10
N TYR A 347 3.18 -1.49 11.31
CA TYR A 347 2.39 -0.87 10.25
C TYR A 347 3.13 0.32 9.62
N VAL A 348 3.71 1.19 10.46
CA VAL A 348 4.54 2.32 10.02
C VAL A 348 5.81 1.85 9.29
N GLU A 349 6.50 0.84 9.82
CA GLU A 349 7.68 0.24 9.17
C GLU A 349 7.35 -0.24 7.76
N PHE A 350 6.22 -0.93 7.56
CA PHE A 350 5.81 -1.37 6.23
C PHE A 350 5.54 -0.19 5.29
N ASN A 351 4.69 0.75 5.72
CA ASN A 351 4.24 1.85 4.86
C ASN A 351 5.41 2.76 4.42
N LEU A 352 6.37 3.03 5.30
CA LEU A 352 7.48 3.93 4.98
C LEU A 352 8.64 3.26 4.23
N VAL A 353 8.79 1.93 4.32
CA VAL A 353 9.94 1.21 3.75
C VAL A 353 9.58 0.41 2.50
N TYR A 354 8.41 -0.23 2.48
CA TYR A 354 8.06 -1.24 1.48
C TYR A 354 6.84 -0.89 0.63
N ASP A 355 5.91 -0.08 1.15
CA ASP A 355 4.69 0.22 0.40
C ASP A 355 4.99 1.02 -0.87
N ARG A 356 4.65 0.41 -2.02
CA ARG A 356 4.88 1.00 -3.34
C ARG A 356 4.06 2.27 -3.53
N GLY A 357 2.81 2.28 -3.04
CA GLY A 357 1.90 3.42 -3.17
C GLY A 357 2.44 4.65 -2.44
N THR A 358 2.79 4.50 -1.16
CA THR A 358 3.39 5.55 -0.33
C THR A 358 4.70 6.06 -0.93
N THR A 359 5.61 5.15 -1.29
CA THR A 359 6.90 5.52 -1.88
C THR A 359 6.74 6.28 -3.20
N PHE A 360 5.84 5.82 -4.07
CA PHE A 360 5.57 6.47 -5.34
C PHE A 360 5.00 7.86 -5.13
N GLY A 361 3.95 8.01 -4.31
CA GLY A 361 3.31 9.30 -4.05
C GLY A 361 4.27 10.35 -3.47
N LEU A 362 5.13 9.94 -2.54
CA LEU A 362 6.13 10.84 -1.94
C LEU A 362 7.21 11.26 -2.96
N LYS A 363 7.59 10.38 -3.89
CA LYS A 363 8.60 10.67 -4.93
C LYS A 363 8.06 11.50 -6.08
N THR A 364 6.78 11.34 -6.43
CA THR A 364 6.15 12.03 -7.57
C THR A 364 5.46 13.34 -7.19
N GLY A 365 5.55 13.76 -5.92
CA GLY A 365 5.01 15.03 -5.45
C GLY A 365 3.49 15.02 -5.28
N GLY A 366 2.89 13.87 -4.96
CA GLY A 366 1.48 13.81 -4.58
C GLY A 366 1.20 14.47 -3.22
N ARG A 367 -0.08 14.67 -2.89
CA ARG A 367 -0.54 15.25 -1.62
C ARG A 367 0.02 14.53 -0.40
N ILE A 368 1.06 15.09 0.22
CA ILE A 368 1.75 14.47 1.36
C ILE A 368 0.77 14.11 2.48
N GLU A 369 -0.11 15.03 2.86
CA GLU A 369 -1.09 14.81 3.94
C GLU A 369 -2.11 13.70 3.61
N SER A 370 -2.47 13.52 2.34
CA SER A 370 -3.36 12.43 1.93
C SER A 370 -2.62 11.09 1.87
N ILE A 371 -1.33 11.09 1.54
CA ILE A 371 -0.50 9.88 1.51
C ILE A 371 -0.24 9.39 2.94
N LEU A 372 0.14 10.31 3.84
CA LEU A 372 0.49 9.99 5.23
C LEU A 372 -0.71 9.84 6.17
N VAL A 373 -1.95 9.98 5.66
CA VAL A 373 -3.15 9.63 6.42
C VAL A 373 -3.12 8.19 6.91
N SER A 374 -2.42 7.32 6.17
CA SER A 374 -2.23 5.90 6.48
C SER A 374 -1.42 5.62 7.74
N LEU A 375 -0.71 6.62 8.28
CA LEU A 375 0.03 6.46 9.53
C LEU A 375 -0.93 6.62 10.73
N PRO A 376 -0.83 5.75 11.74
CA PRO A 376 -1.63 5.86 12.97
C PRO A 376 -1.29 7.15 13.73
N LEU A 377 -2.20 7.61 14.59
CA LEU A 377 -1.96 8.78 15.43
C LEU A 377 -0.82 8.53 16.41
N SER A 378 -0.69 7.30 16.89
CA SER A 378 0.37 6.85 17.80
C SER A 378 0.94 5.50 17.38
N ALA A 379 2.25 5.33 17.59
CA ALA A 379 2.98 4.08 17.44
C ALA A 379 4.15 4.03 18.43
N ARG A 380 4.65 2.81 18.73
CA ARG A 380 5.73 2.58 19.69
C ARG A 380 6.78 1.63 19.13
N TRP A 381 8.03 1.87 19.50
CA TRP A 381 9.16 0.97 19.26
C TRP A 381 9.88 0.71 20.57
N GLU A 382 10.14 -0.56 20.85
CA GLU A 382 10.91 -1.00 22.01
C GLU A 382 12.09 -1.84 21.56
N TYR A 383 13.20 -1.69 22.27
CA TYR A 383 14.42 -2.42 22.00
C TYR A 383 14.25 -3.90 22.39
N ASP A 384 14.46 -4.81 21.42
CA ASP A 384 14.41 -6.27 21.56
C ASP A 384 13.15 -6.83 22.26
N HIS A 385 12.01 -6.15 22.17
CA HIS A 385 10.75 -6.64 22.73
C HIS A 385 10.32 -7.95 22.06
N LYS A 386 10.04 -8.98 22.86
CA LYS A 386 9.51 -10.28 22.44
C LYS A 386 8.32 -10.65 23.34
N PRO A 387 7.14 -10.94 22.77
CA PRO A 387 6.02 -11.43 23.58
C PRO A 387 6.36 -12.81 24.15
N GLU A 388 5.76 -13.14 25.30
CA GLU A 388 5.91 -14.44 25.93
C GLU A 388 5.30 -15.54 25.05
N GLU A 389 6.04 -16.63 24.84
CA GLU A 389 5.57 -17.75 24.02
C GLU A 389 4.26 -18.34 24.57
N GLY A 390 3.28 -18.53 23.69
CA GLY A 390 1.94 -18.99 24.05
C GLY A 390 0.97 -17.89 24.51
N SER A 391 1.43 -16.65 24.73
CA SER A 391 0.55 -15.51 25.01
C SER A 391 -0.31 -15.14 23.78
N GLU A 392 -1.35 -14.32 23.97
CA GLU A 392 -2.19 -13.85 22.86
C GLU A 392 -1.42 -12.97 21.86
N GLU A 393 -0.47 -12.18 22.35
CA GLU A 393 0.46 -11.39 21.53
C GLU A 393 1.37 -12.29 20.69
N TRP A 394 1.87 -13.39 21.28
CA TRP A 394 2.68 -14.37 20.56
C TRP A 394 1.87 -15.11 19.50
N LYS A 395 0.59 -15.45 19.76
CA LYS A 395 -0.28 -16.07 18.75
C LYS A 395 -0.46 -15.20 17.52
N LEU A 396 -0.59 -13.88 17.70
CA LEU A 396 -0.59 -12.95 16.57
C LEU A 396 0.74 -12.98 15.83
N LEU A 397 1.86 -12.88 16.56
CA LEU A 397 3.17 -12.86 15.95
C LEU A 397 3.45 -14.14 15.15
N ASP A 398 3.12 -15.32 15.69
CA ASP A 398 3.21 -16.60 15.00
C ASP A 398 2.40 -16.58 13.69
N ALA A 399 1.15 -16.13 13.71
CA ALA A 399 0.33 -16.06 12.49
C ALA A 399 0.88 -15.06 11.46
N CYS A 400 1.54 -13.98 11.89
CA CYS A 400 2.25 -13.06 11.00
C CYS A 400 3.54 -13.67 10.43
N ILE A 401 4.23 -14.55 11.14
CA ILE A 401 5.44 -15.26 10.65
C ILE A 401 5.04 -16.44 9.75
N ASN A 402 3.96 -17.12 10.08
CA ASN A 402 3.48 -18.34 9.46
C ASN A 402 2.03 -18.11 8.97
N PRO A 403 1.83 -17.58 7.75
CA PRO A 403 0.50 -17.28 7.23
C PRO A 403 -0.35 -18.56 7.18
N LYS A 404 -1.62 -18.43 7.59
CA LYS A 404 -2.57 -19.54 7.71
C LYS A 404 -3.66 -19.42 6.64
N GLU A 405 -4.28 -20.55 6.30
CA GLU A 405 -5.55 -20.53 5.57
C GLU A 405 -6.68 -20.36 6.57
N TRP A 406 -7.57 -19.40 6.31
CA TRP A 406 -8.62 -19.02 7.25
C TRP A 406 -9.99 -19.58 6.88
N VAL A 407 -10.24 -19.88 5.60
CA VAL A 407 -11.52 -20.36 5.04
C VAL A 407 -11.33 -21.40 3.96
#